data_AF-A0A963H786-F1
#
_entry.id   AF-A0A963H786-F1
#
_cell.length_a   1.000
_cell.length_b   1.000
_cell.length_c   1.000
_cell.angle_alpha   90.00
_cell.angle_beta   90.00
_cell.angle_gamma   90.00
#
_symmetry.space_group_name_H-M   'P 1'
#
loop_
_entity.id
_entity.type
_entity.pdbx_description
1 polymer ?
#
loop_
_entity_poly.entity_id
_entity_poly.type
_entity_poly.pdbx_seq_one_letter_code
_entity_poly.pdbx_strand_id
1 'polypeptide(L)'
;MNPIDTYHCLDFRRQKLAAPKTLSAQASAHLRDCPACRSFAQRVDADEARIARVLAVEPPEGLADRVLLRVHHGDKRPWKLWALAATVILSFGIGIEQWKPRADPDYARLAVEHILHEPAAFTEHRLADPSQLRFVLANFGADLAAPIGTVRYMKLCPVAEGTAWHIVMDTEHGQVTLL
;
A
#
# COMPACT_ATOMS: atom_id res chain seq x y z
N MET A 1 -59.23 10.39 42.17
CA MET A 1 -59.70 9.46 41.12
C MET A 1 -58.46 8.90 40.43
N ASN A 2 -58.07 7.66 40.72
CA ASN A 2 -56.99 7.00 39.98
C ASN A 2 -57.56 6.49 38.65
N PRO A 3 -56.93 6.75 37.50
CA PRO A 3 -57.34 6.11 36.26
C PRO A 3 -57.07 4.61 36.41
N ILE A 4 -58.13 3.81 36.40
CA ILE A 4 -58.00 2.37 36.27
C ILE A 4 -57.53 2.14 34.84
N ASP A 5 -56.22 1.98 34.65
CA ASP A 5 -55.64 1.49 33.40
C ASP A 5 -56.34 0.18 33.06
N THR A 6 -57.28 0.28 32.12
CA THR A 6 -58.16 -0.82 31.79
C THR A 6 -57.36 -1.76 30.90
N TYR A 7 -56.99 -2.93 31.41
CA TYR A 7 -56.14 -3.86 30.65
C TYR A 7 -56.91 -4.45 29.48
N HIS A 8 -56.58 -4.03 28.25
CA HIS A 8 -57.33 -4.38 27.05
C HIS A 8 -56.80 -5.64 26.36
N CYS A 9 -57.60 -6.20 25.44
CA CYS A 9 -57.20 -7.36 24.64
C CYS A 9 -55.92 -7.11 23.82
N LEU A 10 -55.69 -5.88 23.36
CA LEU A 10 -54.48 -5.53 22.62
C LEU A 10 -53.24 -5.56 23.52
N ASP A 11 -53.34 -5.10 24.76
CA ASP A 11 -52.26 -5.14 25.74
C ASP A 11 -51.88 -6.58 26.09
N PHE A 12 -52.90 -7.43 26.29
CA PHE A 12 -52.72 -8.86 26.45
C PHE A 12 -51.95 -9.47 25.28
N ARG A 13 -52.39 -9.20 24.04
CA ARG A 13 -51.75 -9.75 22.83
C ARG A 13 -50.31 -9.29 22.67
N ARG A 14 -50.03 -8.00 22.92
CA ARG A 14 -48.67 -7.45 22.89
C ARG A 14 -47.78 -8.15 23.89
N GLN A 15 -48.24 -8.29 25.14
CA GLN A 15 -47.47 -8.96 26.17
C GLN A 15 -47.23 -10.43 25.85
N LYS A 16 -48.28 -11.17 25.47
CA LYS A 16 -48.19 -12.61 25.16
C LYS A 16 -47.28 -12.90 23.97
N LEU A 17 -47.19 -12.00 22.99
CA LEU A 17 -46.25 -12.15 21.87
C LEU A 17 -44.81 -11.75 22.24
N ALA A 18 -44.63 -10.71 23.06
CA ALA A 18 -43.30 -10.27 23.46
C ALA A 18 -42.62 -11.26 24.41
N ALA A 19 -43.38 -11.85 25.34
CA ALA A 19 -42.86 -12.80 26.31
C ALA A 19 -43.89 -13.93 26.56
N PRO A 20 -43.97 -14.93 25.68
CA PRO A 20 -45.00 -15.97 25.71
C PRO A 20 -45.09 -16.76 27.02
N LYS A 21 -43.94 -16.92 27.69
CA LYS A 21 -43.83 -17.71 28.93
C LYS A 21 -44.03 -16.89 30.20
N THR A 22 -44.14 -15.56 30.12
CA THR A 22 -44.24 -14.68 31.29
C THR A 22 -45.42 -13.72 31.16
N LEU A 23 -46.45 -13.97 31.97
CA LEU A 23 -47.65 -13.14 32.05
C LEU A 23 -47.66 -12.30 33.33
N SER A 24 -48.05 -11.04 33.21
CA SER A 24 -48.27 -10.16 34.36
C SER A 24 -49.53 -10.58 35.12
N ALA A 25 -49.69 -10.07 36.35
CA ALA A 25 -50.91 -10.30 37.14
C ALA A 25 -52.17 -9.79 36.41
N GLN A 26 -52.07 -8.63 35.75
CA GLN A 26 -53.18 -8.05 34.97
C GLN A 26 -53.50 -8.89 33.73
N ALA A 27 -52.48 -9.36 33.00
CA ALA A 27 -52.66 -10.27 31.86
C ALA A 27 -53.34 -11.58 32.27
N SER A 28 -52.92 -12.14 33.41
CA SER A 28 -53.47 -13.38 33.95
C SER A 28 -54.93 -13.21 34.39
N ALA A 29 -55.29 -12.05 34.95
CA ALA A 29 -56.67 -11.72 35.26
C ALA A 29 -57.51 -11.60 33.98
N HIS A 30 -57.07 -10.82 33.00
CA HIS A 30 -57.75 -10.66 31.72
C HIS A 30 -57.96 -12.00 31.00
N LEU A 31 -56.99 -12.91 31.07
CA LEU A 31 -57.07 -14.25 30.48
C LEU A 31 -58.19 -15.10 31.09
N ARG A 32 -58.50 -14.95 32.39
CA ARG A 32 -59.62 -15.65 33.04
C ARG A 32 -60.97 -15.14 32.55
N ASP A 33 -61.07 -13.87 32.19
CA ASP A 33 -62.34 -13.23 31.85
C ASP A 33 -62.61 -13.18 30.34
N CYS A 34 -61.57 -13.25 29.49
CA CYS A 34 -61.71 -13.14 28.03
C CYS A 34 -61.49 -14.47 27.28
N PRO A 35 -62.54 -15.10 26.70
CA PRO A 35 -62.40 -16.35 25.94
C PRO A 35 -61.60 -16.18 24.64
N ALA A 36 -61.69 -15.02 23.98
CA ALA A 36 -60.93 -14.75 22.77
C ALA A 36 -59.41 -14.75 23.04
N CYS A 37 -58.99 -14.11 24.14
CA CYS A 37 -57.60 -14.08 24.58
C CYS A 37 -57.11 -15.46 25.06
N ARG A 38 -57.97 -16.31 25.63
CA ARG A 38 -57.63 -17.72 25.92
C ARG A 38 -57.30 -18.50 24.67
N SER A 39 -58.16 -18.43 23.66
CA SER A 39 -57.91 -19.12 22.39
C SER A 39 -56.62 -18.62 21.72
N PHE A 40 -56.36 -17.32 21.81
CA PHE A 40 -55.14 -16.71 21.28
C PHE A 40 -53.89 -17.20 22.02
N ALA A 41 -53.92 -17.20 23.36
CA ALA A 41 -52.80 -17.68 24.17
C ALA A 41 -52.47 -19.16 23.88
N GLN A 42 -53.50 -20.01 23.75
CA GLN A 42 -53.33 -21.42 23.40
C GLN A 42 -52.64 -21.62 22.05
N ARG A 43 -52.99 -20.80 21.04
CA ARG A 43 -52.31 -20.85 19.73
C ARG A 43 -50.84 -20.45 19.84
N VAL A 44 -50.56 -19.34 20.54
CA VAL A 44 -49.18 -18.90 20.78
C VAL A 44 -48.38 -19.98 21.53
N ASP A 45 -48.96 -20.60 22.55
CA ASP A 45 -48.29 -21.66 23.32
C ASP A 45 -48.01 -22.91 22.48
N ALA A 46 -48.93 -23.28 21.58
CA ALA A 46 -48.73 -24.38 20.65
C ALA A 46 -47.61 -24.09 19.64
N ASP A 47 -47.53 -22.85 19.13
CA ASP A 47 -46.49 -22.41 18.21
C ASP A 47 -45.11 -22.39 18.90
N GLU A 48 -45.03 -21.84 20.11
CA GLU A 48 -43.81 -21.86 20.93
C GLU A 48 -43.34 -23.29 21.22
N ALA A 49 -44.26 -24.20 21.54
CA ALA A 49 -43.92 -25.61 21.75
C ALA A 49 -43.45 -26.30 20.46
N ARG A 50 -43.94 -25.87 19.29
CA ARG A 50 -43.44 -26.36 18.00
C ARG A 50 -42.03 -25.86 17.73
N ILE A 51 -41.75 -24.57 17.94
CA ILE A 51 -40.43 -23.98 17.76
C ILE A 51 -39.42 -24.65 18.71
N ALA A 52 -39.77 -24.79 19.99
CA ALA A 52 -38.90 -25.41 20.99
C ALA A 52 -38.52 -26.84 20.61
N ARG A 53 -39.45 -27.63 20.05
CA ARG A 53 -39.15 -28.99 19.58
C ARG A 53 -38.20 -29.01 18.38
N VAL A 54 -38.32 -28.06 17.47
CA VAL A 54 -37.41 -27.94 16.31
C VAL A 54 -36.01 -27.51 16.74
N LEU A 55 -35.91 -26.65 17.75
CA LEU A 55 -34.63 -26.17 18.29
C LEU A 55 -33.97 -27.14 19.29
N ALA A 56 -34.69 -28.18 19.74
CA ALA A 56 -34.19 -29.21 20.64
C ALA A 56 -33.28 -30.22 19.90
N VAL A 57 -32.22 -29.71 19.27
CA VAL A 57 -31.19 -30.50 18.62
C VAL A 57 -30.00 -30.64 19.58
N GLU A 58 -29.52 -31.86 19.74
CA GLU A 58 -28.32 -32.14 20.55
C GLU A 58 -27.12 -31.40 19.96
N PRO A 59 -26.39 -30.58 20.76
CA PRO A 59 -25.16 -29.98 20.27
C PRO A 59 -24.13 -31.09 19.95
N PRO A 60 -23.31 -30.93 18.90
CA PRO A 60 -22.21 -31.85 18.63
C PRO A 60 -21.29 -32.02 19.83
N GLU A 61 -20.74 -33.23 19.99
CA GLU A 61 -19.79 -33.53 21.06
C GLU A 61 -18.60 -32.55 21.04
N GLY A 62 -18.17 -32.12 22.23
CA GLY A 62 -17.06 -31.17 22.40
C GLY A 62 -17.29 -29.78 21.79
N LEU A 63 -18.53 -29.38 21.45
CA LEU A 63 -18.80 -28.02 20.95
C LEU A 63 -18.47 -26.97 22.02
N ALA A 64 -18.87 -27.20 23.27
CA ALA A 64 -18.59 -26.30 24.38
C ALA A 64 -17.08 -26.06 24.55
N ASP A 65 -16.29 -27.14 24.56
CA ASP A 65 -14.83 -27.07 24.69
C ASP A 65 -14.18 -26.33 23.52
N ARG A 66 -14.62 -26.60 22.28
CA ARG A 66 -14.13 -25.89 21.09
C ARG A 66 -14.45 -24.40 21.13
N VAL A 67 -15.63 -24.03 21.61
CA VAL A 67 -16.03 -22.62 21.79
C VAL A 67 -15.17 -21.96 22.86
N LEU A 68 -15.01 -22.58 24.03
CA LEU A 68 -14.17 -22.08 25.11
C LEU A 68 -12.72 -21.90 24.67
N LEU A 69 -12.18 -22.90 23.97
CA LEU A 69 -10.83 -22.83 23.41
C LEU A 69 -10.69 -21.65 22.45
N ARG A 70 -11.63 -21.45 21.52
CA ARG A 70 -11.60 -20.32 20.58
C ARG A 70 -11.81 -18.97 21.26
N VAL A 71 -12.61 -18.87 22.31
CA VAL A 71 -12.81 -17.60 23.03
C VAL A 71 -11.56 -17.21 23.80
N HIS A 72 -10.93 -18.17 24.50
CA HIS A 72 -9.75 -17.89 25.32
C HIS A 72 -8.44 -17.83 24.53
N HIS A 73 -8.31 -18.65 23.49
CA HIS A 73 -7.10 -18.78 22.67
C HIS A 73 -7.32 -18.28 21.23
N GLY A 74 -8.39 -17.51 21.00
CA GLY A 74 -8.79 -17.02 19.68
C GLY A 74 -7.60 -16.55 18.88
N ASP A 75 -7.51 -17.08 17.66
CA ASP A 75 -6.39 -16.86 16.74
C ASP A 75 -5.93 -15.42 16.85
N LYS A 76 -4.81 -15.23 17.56
CA LYS A 76 -4.08 -13.97 17.55
C LYS A 76 -3.47 -13.91 16.17
N ARG A 77 -4.29 -13.52 15.19
CA ARG A 77 -3.88 -13.28 13.81
C ARG A 77 -2.57 -12.52 13.89
N PRO A 78 -1.52 -12.91 13.15
CA PRO A 78 -0.16 -12.41 13.35
C PRO A 78 0.02 -10.96 12.90
N TRP A 79 -1.02 -10.12 13.01
CA TRP A 79 -0.97 -8.68 12.79
C TRP A 79 0.19 -8.05 13.55
N LYS A 80 0.49 -8.53 14.76
CA LYS A 80 1.66 -8.08 15.52
C LYS A 80 2.99 -8.40 14.83
N LEU A 81 3.10 -9.57 14.19
CA LEU A 81 4.28 -9.94 13.41
C LEU A 81 4.39 -9.12 12.11
N TRP A 82 3.27 -8.87 11.43
CA TRP A 82 3.23 -8.00 10.24
C TRP A 82 3.56 -6.55 10.57
N ALA A 83 3.04 -6.02 11.68
CA ALA A 83 3.36 -4.68 12.15
C ALA A 83 4.85 -4.56 12.51
N LEU A 84 5.42 -5.57 13.16
CA LEU A 84 6.84 -5.60 13.47
C LEU A 84 7.70 -5.65 12.20
N ALA A 85 7.35 -6.51 11.24
CA ALA A 85 8.02 -6.57 9.95
C ALA A 85 7.96 -5.23 9.19
N ALA A 86 6.79 -4.59 9.15
CA ALA A 86 6.61 -3.29 8.53
C ALA A 86 7.49 -2.21 9.19
N THR A 87 7.64 -2.25 10.52
CA THR A 87 8.48 -1.30 11.26
C THR A 87 9.96 -1.49 10.94
N VAL A 88 10.42 -2.75 10.84
CA VAL A 88 11.81 -3.06 10.45
C VAL A 88 12.10 -2.57 9.03
N ILE A 89 11.21 -2.86 8.08
CA ILE A 89 11.35 -2.43 6.68
C ILE A 89 11.38 -0.89 6.59
N LEU A 90 10.47 -0.21 7.29
CA LEU A 90 10.41 1.25 7.30
C LEU A 90 11.69 1.88 7.86
N SER A 91 12.18 1.38 8.99
CA SER A 91 13.42 1.86 9.61
C SER A 91 14.63 1.65 8.70
N PHE A 92 14.74 0.48 8.05
CA PHE A 92 15.81 0.22 7.08
C PHE A 92 15.71 1.12 5.85
N GLY A 93 14.50 1.30 5.30
CA GLY A 93 14.28 2.17 4.13
C GLY A 93 14.70 3.62 4.41
N ILE A 94 14.30 4.16 5.56
CA ILE A 94 14.70 5.52 5.98
C ILE A 94 16.21 5.61 6.22
N GLY A 95 16.80 4.60 6.89
CA GLY A 95 18.22 4.56 7.16
C GLY A 95 19.07 4.55 5.88
N ILE A 96 18.67 3.76 4.88
CA ILE A 96 19.35 3.70 3.58
C ILE A 96 19.27 5.05 2.85
N GLU A 97 18.11 5.71 2.88
CA GLU A 97 17.95 7.01 2.22
C GLU A 97 18.77 8.11 2.90
N GLN A 98 18.93 8.07 4.22
CA GLN A 98 19.82 9.02 4.93
C GLN A 98 21.31 8.72 4.73
N TRP A 99 21.67 7.47 4.44
CA TRP A 99 23.07 7.08 4.22
C TRP A 99 23.53 7.31 2.78
N LYS A 100 22.61 7.55 1.82
CA LYS A 100 23.02 8.00 0.50
C LYS A 100 23.83 9.30 0.64
N PRO A 101 25.03 9.38 0.06
CA PRO A 101 25.77 10.62 0.03
C PRO A 101 24.88 11.66 -0.66
N ARG A 102 24.52 12.71 0.08
CA ARG A 102 23.91 13.90 -0.53
C ARG A 102 24.87 14.36 -1.61
N ALA A 103 24.37 14.61 -2.82
CA ALA A 103 25.19 15.16 -3.90
C ALA A 103 25.97 16.35 -3.33
N ASP A 104 27.29 16.21 -3.30
CA ASP A 104 28.16 17.19 -2.68
C ASP A 104 27.98 18.52 -3.44
N PRO A 105 27.57 19.62 -2.79
CA PRO A 105 27.47 20.92 -3.47
C PRO A 105 28.80 21.37 -4.10
N ASP A 106 29.93 20.77 -3.69
CA ASP A 106 31.22 20.98 -4.32
C ASP A 106 31.33 20.40 -5.73
N TYR A 107 30.48 19.47 -6.19
CA TYR A 107 30.50 19.04 -7.61
C TYR A 107 30.17 20.18 -8.57
N ALA A 108 29.18 21.00 -8.21
CA ALA A 108 28.81 22.15 -9.03
C ALA A 108 29.93 23.20 -9.02
N ARG A 109 30.57 23.43 -7.86
CA ARG A 109 31.68 24.38 -7.74
C ARG A 109 32.93 23.89 -8.45
N LEU A 110 33.26 22.61 -8.32
CA LEU A 110 34.38 21.94 -8.99
C LEU A 110 34.20 21.93 -10.51
N ALA A 111 32.98 21.68 -11.01
CA ALA A 111 32.68 21.74 -12.44
C ALA A 111 32.83 23.17 -13.00
N VAL A 112 32.36 24.19 -12.26
CA VAL A 112 32.51 25.60 -12.65
C VAL A 112 33.97 26.02 -12.60
N GLU A 113 34.71 25.65 -11.55
CA GLU A 113 36.12 25.99 -11.38
C GLU A 113 37.01 25.31 -12.44
N HIS A 114 36.67 24.08 -12.83
CA HIS A 114 37.34 23.35 -13.91
C HIS A 114 37.13 24.02 -15.28
N ILE A 115 35.91 24.48 -15.58
CA ILE A 115 35.61 25.22 -16.82
C ILE A 115 36.33 26.58 -16.85
N LEU A 116 36.40 27.28 -15.72
CA LEU A 116 37.04 28.60 -15.63
C LEU A 116 38.56 28.55 -15.78
N HIS A 117 39.21 27.43 -15.43
CA HIS A 117 40.65 27.25 -15.56
C HIS A 117 41.10 26.68 -16.92
N GLU A 118 40.18 26.32 -17.81
CA GLU A 118 40.49 25.93 -19.20
C GLU A 118 39.83 26.82 -20.27
N PRO A 119 40.05 28.16 -20.28
CA PRO A 119 39.51 29.02 -21.34
C PRO A 119 40.09 28.68 -22.72
N ALA A 120 41.23 27.99 -22.77
CA ALA A 120 41.87 27.50 -24.00
C ALA A 120 41.00 26.50 -24.78
N ALA A 121 40.03 25.83 -24.16
CA ALA A 121 39.09 24.96 -24.87
C ALA A 121 38.15 25.74 -25.82
N PHE A 122 37.93 27.03 -25.56
CA PHE A 122 37.14 27.91 -26.42
C PHE A 122 37.95 28.69 -27.46
N THR A 123 39.27 28.82 -27.27
CA THR A 123 40.13 29.68 -28.11
C THR A 123 41.25 28.97 -28.86
N GLU A 124 41.61 27.73 -28.51
CA GLU A 124 42.64 26.99 -29.26
C GLU A 124 42.03 26.25 -30.45
N HIS A 125 42.10 26.86 -31.64
CA HIS A 125 42.06 26.14 -32.91
C HIS A 125 43.43 25.52 -33.21
N ARG A 126 43.79 24.45 -32.50
CA ARG A 126 44.86 23.58 -32.99
C ARG A 126 44.25 22.58 -33.93
N LEU A 127 44.44 22.82 -35.23
CA LEU A 127 44.25 21.80 -36.25
C LEU A 127 44.97 20.53 -35.81
N ALA A 128 44.22 19.50 -35.44
CA ALA A 128 44.79 18.21 -35.15
C ALA A 128 45.21 17.60 -36.49
N ASP A 129 46.48 17.19 -36.61
CA ASP A 129 46.97 16.50 -37.79
C ASP A 129 46.07 15.28 -38.06
N PRO A 130 45.48 15.12 -39.27
CA PRO A 130 44.62 13.98 -39.61
C PRO A 130 45.26 12.61 -39.35
N SER A 131 46.59 12.55 -39.28
CA SER A 131 47.33 11.33 -38.91
C SER A 131 47.10 10.92 -37.45
N GLN A 132 46.97 11.87 -36.52
CA GLN A 132 46.78 11.62 -35.08
C GLN A 132 45.37 11.13 -34.76
N LEU A 133 44.37 11.63 -35.49
CA LEU A 133 42.98 11.17 -35.35
C LEU A 133 42.83 9.69 -35.72
N ARG A 134 43.45 9.26 -36.83
CA ARG A 134 43.45 7.85 -37.23
C ARG A 134 44.09 6.96 -36.16
N PHE A 135 45.18 7.43 -35.54
CA PHE A 135 45.86 6.70 -34.47
C PHE A 135 44.98 6.56 -33.21
N VAL A 136 44.30 7.63 -32.81
CA VAL A 136 43.37 7.59 -31.67
C VAL A 136 42.21 6.64 -31.96
N LEU A 137 41.54 6.76 -33.12
CA LEU A 137 40.41 5.91 -33.48
C LEU A 137 40.79 4.42 -33.54
N ALA A 138 41.97 4.10 -34.10
CA ALA A 138 42.47 2.74 -34.15
C ALA A 138 42.70 2.14 -32.75
N ASN A 139 43.16 2.93 -31.77
CA ASN A 139 43.30 2.48 -30.37
C ASN A 139 41.95 2.16 -29.71
N PHE A 140 40.84 2.71 -30.20
CA PHE A 140 39.48 2.39 -29.75
C PHE A 140 38.79 1.35 -30.64
N GLY A 141 39.51 0.73 -31.58
CA GLY A 141 38.96 -0.29 -32.48
C GLY A 141 38.05 0.26 -33.58
N ALA A 142 38.09 1.56 -33.84
CA ALA A 142 37.32 2.22 -34.90
C ALA A 142 38.23 2.50 -36.12
N ASP A 143 37.69 2.29 -37.32
CA ASP A 143 38.36 2.63 -38.58
C ASP A 143 37.53 3.66 -39.36
N LEU A 144 38.21 4.57 -40.04
CA LEU A 144 37.58 5.62 -40.84
C LEU A 144 37.33 5.10 -42.26
N ALA A 145 36.07 4.79 -42.57
CA ALA A 145 35.67 4.32 -43.90
C ALA A 145 35.81 5.38 -45.01
N ALA A 146 35.91 6.67 -44.65
CA ALA A 146 36.03 7.79 -45.58
C ALA A 146 36.86 8.93 -44.97
N PRO A 147 37.41 9.86 -45.78
CA PRO A 147 38.02 11.07 -45.27
C PRO A 147 36.95 11.89 -44.54
N ILE A 148 37.13 12.08 -43.25
CA ILE A 148 36.24 12.93 -42.46
C ILE A 148 36.72 14.39 -42.52
N GLY A 149 35.81 15.33 -42.31
CA GLY A 149 36.10 16.76 -42.38
C GLY A 149 37.17 17.23 -41.39
N THR A 150 37.55 18.51 -41.46
CA THR A 150 38.68 19.06 -40.70
C THR A 150 38.45 18.93 -39.19
N VAL A 151 39.35 18.22 -38.50
CA VAL A 151 39.34 18.15 -37.03
C VAL A 151 39.92 19.44 -36.46
N ARG A 152 39.09 20.11 -35.65
CA ARG A 152 39.40 21.43 -35.11
C ARG A 152 39.94 21.38 -33.69
N TYR A 153 39.56 20.34 -32.96
CA TYR A 153 39.93 20.15 -31.58
C TYR A 153 39.90 18.65 -31.24
N MET A 154 40.92 18.18 -30.55
CA MET A 154 40.99 16.82 -30.01
C MET A 154 41.77 16.86 -28.70
N LYS A 155 41.10 16.56 -27.58
CA LYS A 155 41.74 16.49 -26.26
C LYS A 155 41.19 15.32 -25.47
N LEU A 156 42.06 14.68 -24.69
CA LEU A 156 41.67 13.68 -23.71
C LEU A 156 41.17 14.41 -22.45
N CYS A 157 39.90 14.23 -22.11
CA CYS A 157 39.24 14.85 -20.96
C CYS A 157 38.87 13.78 -19.92
N PRO A 158 39.08 14.03 -18.61
CA PRO A 158 38.60 13.14 -17.57
C PRO A 158 37.06 13.20 -17.46
N VAL A 159 36.41 12.05 -17.40
CA VAL A 159 34.97 11.85 -17.19
C VAL A 159 34.74 10.95 -15.98
N ALA A 160 33.50 10.90 -15.46
CA ALA A 160 33.17 10.20 -14.21
C ALA A 160 33.64 8.72 -14.15
N GLU A 161 33.75 8.04 -15.30
CA GLU A 161 34.20 6.64 -15.41
C GLU A 161 35.51 6.48 -16.22
N GLY A 162 36.38 7.50 -16.26
CA GLY A 162 37.72 7.37 -16.86
C GLY A 162 38.16 8.58 -17.67
N THR A 163 38.82 8.35 -18.79
CA THR A 163 39.24 9.40 -19.71
C THR A 163 38.58 9.19 -21.06
N ALA A 164 37.93 10.22 -21.60
CA ALA A 164 37.25 10.20 -22.88
C ALA A 164 37.86 11.23 -23.83
N TRP A 165 37.81 10.99 -25.14
CA TRP A 165 38.32 11.93 -26.14
C TRP A 165 37.21 12.88 -26.57
N HIS A 166 37.38 14.16 -26.27
CA HIS A 166 36.52 15.22 -26.79
C HIS A 166 37.06 15.67 -28.15
N ILE A 167 36.33 15.33 -29.22
CA ILE A 167 36.70 15.63 -30.60
C ILE A 167 35.64 16.55 -31.21
N VAL A 168 36.08 17.67 -31.79
CA VAL A 168 35.21 18.60 -32.53
C VAL A 168 35.70 18.67 -33.97
N MET A 169 34.78 18.43 -34.90
CA MET A 169 35.07 18.38 -36.33
C MET A 169 34.02 19.14 -37.14
N ASP A 170 34.46 19.74 -38.24
CA ASP A 170 33.59 20.43 -39.17
C ASP A 170 33.10 19.44 -40.25
N THR A 171 31.79 19.30 -40.41
CA THR A 171 31.15 18.48 -41.46
C THR A 171 30.39 19.36 -42.45
N GLU A 172 29.99 18.81 -43.60
CA GLU A 172 29.16 19.52 -44.58
C GLU A 172 27.82 20.02 -44.00
N HIS A 173 27.36 19.43 -42.89
CA HIS A 173 26.11 19.77 -42.21
C HIS A 173 26.31 20.66 -40.96
N GLY A 174 27.52 21.17 -40.74
CA GLY A 174 27.88 21.98 -39.59
C GLY A 174 28.81 21.26 -38.62
N GLN A 175 29.04 21.88 -37.46
CA GLN A 175 29.97 21.37 -36.46
C GLN A 175 29.36 20.19 -35.70
N VAL A 176 30.13 19.10 -35.57
CA VAL A 176 29.75 17.91 -34.82
C VAL A 176 30.76 17.68 -33.70
N THR A 177 30.25 17.36 -32.52
CA THR A 177 31.04 17.01 -31.33
C THR A 177 30.86 15.54 -30.99
N LEU A 178 31.97 14.84 -30.80
CA LEU A 178 32.04 13.46 -30.34
C LEU A 178 32.70 13.44 -28.95
N LEU A 179 32.10 12.69 -28.02
CA LEU A 179 32.57 12.48 -26.64
C LEU A 179 32.69 10.99 -26.35
#